data_AF-A0A6N6ME79-F1
#
_entry.id   AF-A0A6N6ME79-F1
#
_cell.length_a   1.000
_cell.length_b   1.000
_cell.length_c   1.000
_cell.angle_alpha   90.00
_cell.angle_beta   90.00
_cell.angle_gamma   90.00
#
_symmetry.space_group_name_H-M   'P 1'
#
loop_
_entity.id
_entity.type
_entity.pdbx_description
1 polymer ?
#
loop_
_entity_poly.entity_id
_entity_poly.type
_entity_poly.pdbx_seq_one_letter_code
_entity_poly.pdbx_strand_id
1 'polypeptide(L)'
;MNISLITGLMLSSALFSCNSTSEGPCGYTDPMFVKMEITSIEPSDEEGIYNVWLQFDQSILAQEKQELGDLRNVKITSDYLTKNHLQEGITLTGKVSELTEGDCEPYVLSWNHGFTD
;
A
#
# COMPACT_ATOMS: atom_id res chain seq x y z
N MET A 1 16.94 -45.28 -46.58
CA MET A 1 17.61 -45.43 -45.27
C MET A 1 18.55 -44.26 -45.06
N ASN A 2 18.23 -43.45 -44.05
CA ASN A 2 19.04 -42.56 -43.21
C ASN A 2 19.86 -41.43 -43.89
N ILE A 3 19.43 -40.16 -43.72
CA ILE A 3 19.83 -39.19 -42.65
C ILE A 3 21.26 -38.68 -42.92
N SER A 4 21.52 -37.41 -43.22
CA SER A 4 21.37 -36.29 -42.28
C SER A 4 21.50 -34.93 -42.99
N LEU A 5 20.55 -34.02 -42.73
CA LEU A 5 20.74 -32.58 -42.88
C LEU A 5 21.53 -32.08 -41.65
N ILE A 6 22.63 -31.35 -41.87
CA ILE A 6 23.30 -30.62 -40.79
C ILE A 6 22.90 -29.15 -40.87
N THR A 7 21.92 -28.82 -40.04
CA THR A 7 21.51 -27.47 -39.63
C THR A 7 22.64 -26.78 -38.88
N GLY A 8 23.05 -25.60 -39.34
CA GLY A 8 23.88 -24.66 -38.59
C GLY A 8 23.07 -23.42 -38.24
N LEU A 9 22.29 -23.47 -37.15
CA LEU A 9 21.62 -22.30 -36.57
C LEU A 9 22.45 -21.86 -35.36
N MET A 10 23.32 -20.86 -35.56
CA MET A 10 24.05 -20.19 -34.49
C MET A 10 23.07 -19.31 -33.71
N LEU A 11 22.51 -19.86 -32.63
CA LEU A 11 21.72 -19.12 -31.66
C LEU A 11 22.68 -18.51 -30.64
N SER A 12 23.05 -17.25 -30.88
CA SER A 12 23.89 -16.47 -29.98
C SER A 12 23.07 -16.04 -28.76
N SER A 13 23.26 -16.73 -27.64
CA SER A 13 22.63 -16.40 -26.36
C SER A 13 23.26 -15.13 -25.80
N ALA A 14 22.56 -14.00 -25.89
CA ALA A 14 22.88 -12.82 -25.10
C ALA A 14 22.69 -13.17 -23.61
N LEU A 15 23.80 -13.23 -22.87
CA LEU A 15 23.79 -13.32 -21.41
C LEU A 15 23.29 -11.97 -20.88
N PHE A 16 22.00 -11.90 -20.54
CA PHE A 16 21.48 -10.85 -19.68
C PHE A 16 22.12 -11.02 -18.31
N SER A 17 23.08 -10.16 -18.00
CA SER A 17 23.62 -10.00 -16.65
C SER A 17 22.52 -9.38 -15.78
N CYS A 18 21.70 -10.23 -15.16
CA CYS A 18 20.79 -9.81 -14.08
C CYS A 18 21.64 -9.36 -12.90
N ASN A 19 21.78 -8.06 -12.71
CA ASN A 19 22.21 -7.48 -11.44
C ASN A 19 20.98 -7.49 -10.50
N SER A 20 20.60 -8.67 -10.02
CA SER A 20 19.58 -8.79 -8.98
C SER A 20 20.29 -8.74 -7.64
N THR A 21 20.26 -7.59 -6.97
CA THR A 21 20.38 -7.55 -5.52
C THR A 21 19.27 -8.46 -5.00
N SER A 22 19.61 -9.69 -4.60
CA SER A 22 18.62 -10.61 -4.06
C SER A 22 18.31 -10.15 -2.64
N GLU A 23 17.38 -9.22 -2.50
CA GLU A 23 16.77 -8.95 -1.22
C GLU A 23 16.02 -10.21 -0.81
N GLY A 24 16.30 -10.68 0.41
CA GLY A 24 15.62 -11.85 0.98
C GLY A 24 14.11 -11.62 1.05
N PRO A 25 13.32 -12.68 1.32
CA PRO A 25 11.88 -12.53 1.47
C PRO A 25 11.54 -11.52 2.58
N CYS A 26 10.51 -10.69 2.36
CA CYS A 26 10.01 -9.77 3.37
C CYS A 26 9.35 -10.57 4.51
N GLY A 27 9.81 -10.34 5.74
CA GLY A 27 9.15 -10.82 6.95
C GLY A 27 8.26 -9.73 7.53
N TYR A 28 7.03 -10.07 7.91
CA TYR A 28 6.10 -9.15 8.58
C TYR A 28 5.62 -9.75 9.90
N THR A 29 5.28 -8.89 10.86
CA THR A 29 4.60 -9.30 12.09
C THR A 29 3.23 -9.91 11.79
N ASP A 30 2.71 -10.71 12.72
CA ASP A 30 1.31 -11.16 12.65
C ASP A 30 0.36 -9.95 12.60
N PRO A 31 -0.72 -9.98 11.79
CA PRO A 31 -1.60 -8.84 11.62
C PRO A 31 -2.23 -8.39 12.95
N MET A 32 -1.94 -7.16 13.38
CA MET A 32 -2.55 -6.56 14.55
C MET A 32 -3.79 -5.77 14.16
N PHE A 33 -4.88 -5.94 14.92
CA PHE A 33 -6.07 -5.11 14.75
C PHE A 33 -5.81 -3.70 15.22
N VAL A 34 -6.20 -2.69 14.44
CA VAL A 34 -6.02 -1.28 14.79
C VAL A 34 -7.33 -0.52 14.67
N LYS A 35 -7.44 0.56 15.44
CA LYS A 35 -8.48 1.59 15.35
C LYS A 35 -7.88 2.87 14.84
N MET A 36 -8.60 3.55 13.96
CA MET A 36 -8.16 4.77 13.28
C MET A 36 -9.25 5.82 13.43
N GLU A 37 -9.06 6.79 14.31
CA GLU A 37 -10.02 7.89 14.49
C GLU A 37 -9.78 8.98 13.45
N ILE A 38 -10.83 9.45 12.78
CA ILE A 38 -10.77 10.66 11.95
C ILE A 38 -10.73 11.87 12.88
N THR A 39 -9.54 12.46 13.04
CA THR A 39 -9.32 13.56 13.99
C THR A 39 -9.57 14.94 13.40
N SER A 40 -9.42 15.11 12.09
CA SER A 40 -9.84 16.33 11.38
C SER A 40 -10.08 16.08 9.90
N ILE A 41 -10.96 16.87 9.31
CA ILE A 41 -11.22 16.94 7.87
C ILE A 41 -11.10 18.41 7.45
N GLU A 42 -10.08 18.71 6.65
CA GLU A 42 -9.72 20.09 6.30
C GLU A 42 -9.62 20.25 4.78
N PRO A 43 -10.01 21.40 4.19
CA PRO A 43 -9.73 21.66 2.79
C PRO A 43 -8.22 21.60 2.52
N SER A 44 -7.83 20.96 1.43
CA SER A 44 -6.45 20.98 0.95
C SER A 44 -6.15 22.27 0.16
N ASP A 45 -4.91 22.44 -0.27
CA ASP A 45 -4.53 23.53 -1.20
C ASP A 45 -5.14 23.36 -2.60
N GLU A 46 -5.55 22.14 -2.97
CA GLU A 46 -6.26 21.85 -4.23
C GLU A 46 -7.77 22.05 -4.05
N GLU A 47 -8.37 22.85 -4.95
CA GLU A 47 -9.79 23.19 -4.89
C GLU A 47 -10.67 21.92 -4.96
N GLY A 48 -11.57 21.78 -3.98
CA GLY A 48 -12.51 20.65 -3.90
C GLY A 48 -11.92 19.35 -3.35
N ILE A 49 -10.64 19.35 -2.93
CA ILE A 49 -9.97 18.23 -2.28
C ILE A 49 -9.84 18.50 -0.77
N TYR A 50 -9.96 17.45 0.03
CA TYR A 50 -9.91 17.47 1.48
C TYR A 50 -8.78 16.57 2.00
N ASN A 51 -8.07 17.02 3.03
CA ASN A 51 -7.16 16.21 3.81
C ASN A 51 -7.94 15.59 4.97
N VAL A 52 -7.91 14.26 5.08
CA VAL A 52 -8.59 13.51 6.14
C VAL A 52 -7.55 12.86 7.04
N TRP A 53 -7.42 13.36 8.26
CA TRP A 53 -6.36 12.97 9.18
C TRP A 53 -6.81 11.87 10.14
N LEU A 54 -6.08 10.76 10.14
CA LEU A 54 -6.31 9.60 10.99
C LEU A 54 -5.31 9.55 12.14
N GLN A 55 -5.79 9.25 13.35
CA GLN A 55 -4.96 8.85 14.47
C GLN A 55 -5.13 7.36 14.73
N PHE A 56 -4.04 6.60 14.57
CA PHE A 56 -4.00 5.19 14.91
C PHE A 56 -3.81 5.02 16.42
N ASP A 57 -4.42 3.97 16.98
CA ASP A 57 -4.29 3.61 18.40
C ASP A 57 -3.00 2.84 18.70
N GLN A 58 -2.49 2.10 17.72
CA GLN A 58 -1.24 1.33 17.81
C GLN A 58 -0.62 1.13 16.42
N SER A 59 0.49 0.38 16.38
CA SER A 59 1.42 0.23 15.25
C SER A 59 2.36 1.42 15.03
N ILE A 60 3.31 1.29 14.11
CA ILE A 60 4.19 2.35 13.63
C ILE A 60 3.40 3.57 13.12
N LEU A 61 2.19 3.35 12.59
CA LEU A 61 1.30 4.39 12.12
C LEU A 61 0.68 5.24 13.24
N ALA A 62 0.81 4.85 14.51
CA ALA A 62 0.34 5.64 15.66
C ALA A 62 1.33 6.73 16.09
N GLN A 63 2.56 6.72 15.57
CA GLN A 63 3.60 7.68 15.96
C GLN A 63 3.28 9.11 15.49
N GLU A 64 2.53 9.24 14.40
CA GLU A 64 2.08 10.51 13.85
C GLU A 64 0.72 10.36 13.18
N LYS A 65 0.02 11.48 12.96
CA LYS A 65 -1.23 11.47 12.20
C LYS A 65 -0.96 11.08 10.76
N GLN A 66 -1.81 10.22 10.22
CA GLN A 66 -1.71 9.72 8.86
C GLN A 66 -2.80 10.34 7.99
N GLU A 67 -2.48 10.69 6.75
CA GLU A 67 -3.52 11.14 5.81
C GLU A 67 -4.19 9.94 5.13
N LEU A 68 -5.52 9.87 5.18
CA LEU A 68 -6.28 8.79 4.53
C LEU A 68 -6.05 8.75 3.02
N GLY A 69 -5.94 9.92 2.37
CA GLY A 69 -5.71 10.03 0.94
C GLY A 69 -4.43 9.33 0.51
N ASP A 70 -3.34 9.56 1.25
CA ASP A 70 -2.04 8.93 1.02
C ASP A 70 -2.09 7.42 1.28
N LEU A 71 -2.64 6.99 2.43
CA LEU A 71 -2.74 5.57 2.79
C LEU A 71 -3.58 4.76 1.78
N ARG A 72 -4.51 5.41 1.10
CA ARG A 72 -5.40 4.82 0.10
C ARG A 72 -4.97 5.08 -1.33
N ASN A 73 -4.00 5.98 -1.54
CA ASN A 73 -3.63 6.53 -2.84
C ASN A 73 -4.85 7.05 -3.64
N VAL A 74 -5.70 7.86 -3.00
CA VAL A 74 -6.88 8.49 -3.62
C VAL A 74 -7.02 9.95 -3.21
N LYS A 75 -7.54 10.80 -4.11
CA LYS A 75 -7.94 12.16 -3.76
C LYS A 75 -9.30 12.15 -3.08
N ILE A 76 -9.41 12.80 -1.93
CA ILE A 76 -10.65 12.83 -1.17
C ILE A 76 -11.47 14.06 -1.55
N THR A 77 -12.59 13.85 -2.25
CA THR A 77 -13.56 14.90 -2.60
C THR A 77 -14.71 14.93 -1.60
N SER A 78 -15.54 15.99 -1.66
CA SER A 78 -16.80 16.04 -0.90
C SER A 78 -17.73 14.85 -1.17
N ASP A 79 -17.79 14.41 -2.44
CA ASP A 79 -18.56 13.22 -2.83
C ASP A 79 -17.98 11.94 -2.22
N TYR A 80 -16.65 11.80 -2.19
CA TYR A 80 -15.99 10.67 -1.54
C TYR A 80 -16.28 10.62 -0.04
N LEU A 81 -16.21 11.76 0.66
CA LEU A 81 -16.56 11.88 2.07
C LEU A 81 -18.01 11.43 2.32
N THR A 82 -18.94 11.93 1.51
CA THR A 82 -20.37 11.64 1.66
C THR A 82 -20.68 10.17 1.39
N LYS A 83 -20.15 9.62 0.30
CA LYS A 83 -20.38 8.23 -0.13
C LYS A 83 -19.80 7.21 0.83
N ASN A 84 -18.67 7.53 1.47
CA ASN A 84 -17.99 6.66 2.43
C ASN A 84 -18.33 6.99 3.89
N HIS A 85 -19.29 7.90 4.12
CA HIS A 85 -19.72 8.33 5.45
C HIS A 85 -18.55 8.76 6.35
N LEU A 86 -17.61 9.53 5.80
CA LEU A 86 -16.42 10.01 6.52
C LEU A 86 -16.74 11.34 7.20
N GLN A 87 -16.58 11.36 8.52
CA GLN A 87 -16.83 12.51 9.39
C GLN A 87 -15.84 12.48 10.56
N GLU A 88 -15.51 13.65 11.10
CA GLU A 88 -14.69 13.75 12.31
C GLU A 88 -15.30 12.96 13.47
N GLY A 89 -14.44 12.31 14.27
CA GLY A 89 -14.82 11.46 15.40
C GLY A 89 -15.25 10.04 15.01
N ILE A 90 -15.37 9.71 13.72
CA ILE A 90 -15.61 8.32 13.30
C ILE A 90 -14.33 7.50 13.48
N THR A 91 -14.49 6.30 14.05
CA THR A 91 -13.43 5.31 14.14
C THR A 91 -13.55 4.27 13.03
N LEU A 92 -12.56 4.21 12.17
CA LEU A 92 -12.36 3.11 11.23
C LEU A 92 -11.57 1.98 11.90
N THR A 93 -11.63 0.77 11.33
CA THR A 93 -10.85 -0.37 11.82
C THR A 93 -10.19 -1.12 10.68
N GLY A 94 -9.11 -1.83 11.01
CA GLY A 94 -8.31 -2.54 10.04
C GLY A 94 -7.30 -3.45 10.70
N LYS A 95 -6.36 -3.96 9.91
CA LYS A 95 -5.18 -4.68 10.41
C LYS A 95 -3.91 -4.13 9.79
N VAL A 96 -2.88 -4.01 10.61
CA VAL A 96 -1.53 -3.61 10.21
C VAL A 96 -0.57 -4.79 10.43
N SER A 97 0.32 -5.03 9.49
CA SER A 97 1.48 -5.92 9.66
C SER A 97 2.73 -5.09 9.40
N GLU A 98 3.73 -5.18 10.28
CA GLU A 98 4.93 -4.33 10.26
C GLU A 98 6.13 -5.13 9.79
N LEU A 99 7.04 -4.50 9.04
CA LEU A 99 8.24 -5.15 8.51
C LEU A 99 9.18 -5.57 9.66
N THR A 100 9.57 -6.83 9.67
CA THR A 100 10.55 -7.39 10.62
C THR A 100 11.86 -7.77 9.95
N GLU A 101 11.84 -8.09 8.66
CA GLU A 101 13.01 -8.55 7.89
C GLU A 101 12.86 -8.18 6.41
N GLY A 102 13.97 -7.81 5.76
CA GLY A 102 14.00 -7.39 4.34
C GLY A 102 14.08 -5.87 4.17
N ASP A 103 14.02 -5.42 2.91
CA ASP A 103 14.05 -4.00 2.49
C ASP A 103 12.78 -3.65 1.71
N CYS A 104 11.63 -3.95 2.32
CA CYS A 104 10.32 -3.84 1.69
C CYS A 104 9.52 -2.69 2.31
N GLU A 105 8.25 -2.53 1.91
CA GLU A 105 7.37 -1.54 2.53
C GLU A 105 7.31 -1.74 4.05
N PRO A 106 7.41 -0.66 4.85
CA PRO A 106 7.54 -0.74 6.30
C PRO A 106 6.31 -1.34 6.98
N TYR A 107 5.15 -1.31 6.30
CA TYR A 107 3.93 -1.92 6.78
C TYR A 107 3.00 -2.34 5.63
N VAL A 108 2.07 -3.23 5.95
CA VAL A 108 0.91 -3.56 5.13
C VAL A 108 -0.35 -3.22 5.92
N LEU A 109 -1.17 -2.33 5.38
CA LEU A 109 -2.44 -1.92 5.98
C LEU A 109 -3.62 -2.52 5.20
N SER A 110 -4.56 -3.12 5.93
CA SER A 110 -5.83 -3.61 5.40
C SER A 110 -7.01 -2.97 6.12
N TRP A 111 -8.05 -2.63 5.38
CA TRP A 111 -9.20 -1.90 5.88
C TRP A 111 -10.40 -2.84 6.07
N ASN A 112 -11.08 -2.73 7.21
CA ASN A 112 -12.39 -3.37 7.39
C ASN A 112 -13.52 -2.53 6.79
N HIS A 113 -13.29 -1.22 6.64
CA HIS A 113 -14.26 -0.31 6.01
C HIS A 113 -14.31 -0.55 4.49
N GLY A 114 -15.50 -0.81 3.97
CA GLY A 114 -15.75 -1.03 2.55
C GLY A 114 -15.86 0.28 1.80
N PHE A 115 -14.72 0.89 1.48
CA PHE A 115 -14.70 2.11 0.67
C PHE A 115 -15.24 1.87 -0.73
N THR A 116 -15.96 2.86 -1.26
CA THR A 116 -16.51 2.84 -2.62
C THR A 116 -15.89 3.98 -3.43
N ASP A 117 -15.25 3.63 -4.53
CA ASP A 117 -14.64 4.56 -5.50
C ASP A 117 -15.72 5.17 -6.41
#